data_AF-A0A1V4Y5I6-F1
#
_entry.id   AF-A0A1V4Y5I6-F1
#
_cell.length_a   1.000
_cell.length_b   1.000
_cell.length_c   1.000
_cell.angle_alpha   90.00
_cell.angle_beta   90.00
_cell.angle_gamma   90.00
#
_symmetry.space_group_name_H-M   'P 1'
#
loop_
_entity.id
_entity.type
_entity.pdbx_description
1 polymer ?
#
loop_
_entity_poly.entity_id
_entity_poly.type
_entity_poly.pdbx_seq_one_letter_code
_entity_poly.pdbx_strand_id
1 'polypeptide(L)'
;MRGLKFARKAFLVLFCMTAFAFFLAHDAAAAGPGDFEKYRQTIQKEYGIDIKDFKDSMKGGRADGKAITKYDLNELLMGIKVEQEHTTSKMRALEIATDHLEEFGDYYTRLLKMEEEAEKEAEAKKKK
;
A
#
# COMPACT_ATOMS: atom_id res chain seq x y z
N MET A 1 1.09 63.70 -30.35
CA MET A 1 2.52 63.32 -30.52
C MET A 1 2.65 61.87 -30.05
N ARG A 2 2.68 60.90 -30.99
CA ARG A 2 3.82 59.97 -31.24
C ARG A 2 4.40 59.38 -29.94
N GLY A 3 4.41 58.09 -29.65
CA GLY A 3 4.04 56.88 -30.37
C GLY A 3 4.36 55.66 -29.50
N LEU A 4 3.56 54.62 -29.70
CA LEU A 4 3.66 53.27 -29.13
C LEU A 4 5.03 52.63 -29.42
N LYS A 5 5.67 52.00 -28.42
CA LYS A 5 6.85 51.13 -28.61
C LYS A 5 6.55 49.72 -28.13
N PHE A 6 6.06 48.91 -29.06
CA PHE A 6 6.22 47.45 -29.06
C PHE A 6 7.59 47.09 -29.68
N ALA A 7 8.33 46.22 -29.01
CA ALA A 7 9.39 45.37 -29.58
C ALA A 7 9.60 44.23 -28.56
N ARG A 8 9.10 42.99 -28.73
CA ARG A 8 9.40 41.96 -29.73
C ARG A 8 10.89 41.86 -30.08
N LYS A 9 11.56 40.87 -29.48
CA LYS A 9 12.64 40.00 -30.03
C LYS A 9 12.77 38.82 -29.05
N ALA A 10 12.20 37.67 -29.41
CA ALA A 10 12.89 36.53 -30.05
C ALA A 10 13.81 35.81 -29.03
N PHE A 11 13.31 34.77 -28.37
CA PHE A 11 13.48 33.36 -28.77
C PHE A 11 14.95 32.94 -28.79
N LEU A 12 15.40 32.35 -27.68
CA LEU A 12 16.35 31.25 -27.76
C LEU A 12 15.91 30.18 -26.76
N VAL A 13 15.13 29.24 -27.28
CA VAL A 13 14.89 27.93 -26.68
C VAL A 13 16.25 27.23 -26.62
N LEU A 14 16.86 27.15 -25.44
CA LEU A 14 17.89 26.16 -25.17
C LEU A 14 17.22 24.97 -24.50
N PHE A 15 16.80 24.06 -25.37
CA PHE A 15 16.41 22.70 -25.09
C PHE A 15 17.60 21.97 -24.46
N CYS A 16 17.71 22.00 -23.13
CA CYS A 16 18.56 21.05 -22.42
C CYS A 16 17.70 19.85 -22.07
N MET A 17 17.58 18.95 -23.05
CA MET A 17 17.27 17.54 -22.82
C MET A 17 18.33 16.96 -21.88
N THR A 18 18.17 17.17 -20.58
CA THR A 18 18.62 16.18 -19.60
C THR A 18 17.40 15.36 -19.26
N ALA A 19 17.11 14.40 -20.13
CA ALA A 19 16.45 13.17 -19.73
C ALA A 19 17.31 12.53 -18.64
N PHE A 20 17.18 13.03 -17.41
CA PHE A 20 17.63 12.30 -16.25
C PHE A 20 16.56 11.24 -16.03
N ALA A 21 16.78 10.12 -16.71
CA ALA A 21 16.10 8.88 -16.43
C ALA A 21 16.32 8.55 -14.94
N PHE A 22 15.43 9.03 -14.07
CA PHE A 22 15.22 8.40 -12.77
C PHE A 22 14.27 7.23 -12.99
N PHE A 23 14.80 6.24 -13.72
CA PHE A 23 14.26 4.91 -13.76
C PHE A 23 14.53 4.30 -12.39
N LEU A 24 13.44 3.96 -11.69
CA LEU A 24 13.32 2.88 -10.71
C LEU A 24 14.44 2.77 -9.66
N ALA A 25 14.18 3.37 -8.51
CA ALA A 25 14.44 2.71 -7.25
C ALA A 25 13.13 2.73 -6.45
N HIS A 26 12.30 1.70 -6.66
CA HIS A 26 11.38 1.28 -5.60
C HIS A 26 12.30 0.59 -4.59
N ASP A 27 12.89 1.39 -3.70
CA ASP A 27 13.73 0.90 -2.63
C ASP A 27 12.81 0.07 -1.73
N ALA A 28 12.88 -1.25 -1.87
CA ALA A 28 12.44 -2.18 -0.84
C ALA A 28 13.45 -2.08 0.32
N ALA A 29 13.46 -0.90 0.96
CA ALA A 29 14.32 -0.62 2.09
C ALA A 29 13.86 -1.52 3.23
N ALA A 30 14.73 -2.41 3.68
CA ALA A 30 14.54 -3.15 4.91
C ALA A 30 14.33 -2.14 6.05
N ALA A 31 13.09 -2.09 6.53
CA ALA A 31 12.59 -1.20 7.56
C ALA A 31 13.52 -1.18 8.79
N GLY A 32 14.12 -0.02 9.06
CA GLY A 32 14.95 0.19 10.24
C GLY A 32 14.09 0.29 11.51
N PRO A 33 14.71 0.44 12.70
CA PRO A 33 13.98 0.62 13.96
C PRO A 33 12.99 1.81 13.96
N GLY A 34 13.19 2.81 13.10
CA GLY A 34 12.25 3.93 12.90
C GLY A 34 10.96 3.54 12.18
N ASP A 35 11.00 2.51 11.33
CA ASP A 35 9.83 2.01 10.61
C ASP A 35 9.02 1.03 11.48
N PHE A 36 9.69 0.21 12.29
CA PHE A 36 9.00 -0.71 13.21
C PHE A 36 8.07 0.02 14.18
N GLU A 37 8.54 1.09 14.83
CA GLU A 37 7.73 1.83 15.79
C GLU A 37 6.54 2.53 15.10
N LYS A 38 6.72 3.03 13.87
CA LYS A 38 5.62 3.57 13.05
C LYS A 38 4.55 2.50 12.79
N TYR A 39 4.94 1.31 12.37
CA TYR A 39 4.00 0.19 12.13
C TYR A 39 3.26 -0.17 13.41
N ARG A 40 4.01 -0.36 14.51
CA ARG A 40 3.46 -0.70 15.81
C ARG A 40 2.43 0.32 16.28
N GLN A 41 2.76 1.61 16.27
CA GLN A 41 1.85 2.67 16.70
C GLN A 41 0.60 2.73 15.83
N THR A 42 0.75 2.60 14.52
CA THR A 42 -0.38 2.66 13.58
C THR A 42 -1.32 1.47 13.77
N ILE A 43 -0.78 0.25 13.75
CA ILE A 43 -1.55 -0.99 13.92
C ILE A 43 -2.21 -1.06 15.31
N GLN A 44 -1.52 -0.59 16.35
CA GLN A 44 -2.07 -0.52 17.70
C GLN A 44 -3.18 0.53 17.80
N LYS A 45 -3.03 1.69 17.17
CA LYS A 45 -4.06 2.72 17.14
C LYS A 45 -5.32 2.27 16.40
N GLU A 46 -5.17 1.69 15.21
CA GLU A 46 -6.30 1.34 14.35
C GLU A 46 -7.01 0.06 14.80
N TYR A 47 -6.27 -0.95 15.25
CA TYR A 47 -6.82 -2.27 15.56
C TYR A 47 -6.61 -2.72 17.01
N GLY A 48 -5.86 -1.99 17.83
CA GLY A 48 -5.54 -2.41 19.19
C GLY A 48 -4.61 -3.63 19.24
N ILE A 49 -3.81 -3.84 18.19
CA ILE A 49 -2.82 -4.92 18.10
C ILE A 49 -1.43 -4.35 18.44
N ASP A 50 -0.77 -4.88 19.47
CA ASP A 50 0.63 -4.55 19.75
C ASP A 50 1.54 -5.60 19.10
N ILE A 51 2.26 -5.21 18.04
CA ILE A 51 3.13 -6.12 17.28
C ILE A 51 4.48 -6.38 17.97
N LYS A 52 4.76 -5.74 19.11
CA LYS A 52 6.03 -5.91 19.84
C LYS A 52 6.31 -7.37 20.19
N ASP A 53 5.26 -8.09 20.60
CA ASP A 53 5.33 -9.49 20.99
C ASP A 53 4.65 -10.39 19.94
N PHE A 54 4.57 -9.91 18.69
CA PHE A 54 4.02 -10.70 17.59
C PHE A 54 4.87 -11.96 17.38
N LYS A 55 4.18 -13.08 17.25
CA LYS A 55 4.74 -14.39 16.93
C LYS A 55 3.74 -15.16 16.11
N ASP A 56 4.23 -15.90 15.14
CA ASP A 56 3.40 -16.79 14.33
C ASP A 56 2.71 -17.82 15.25
N SER A 57 1.42 -18.04 15.00
CA SER A 57 0.56 -18.92 15.78
C SER A 57 0.01 -20.08 14.95
N MET A 58 -0.08 -19.88 13.64
CA MET A 58 -0.39 -20.86 12.63
C MET A 58 0.92 -21.44 12.09
N LYS A 59 0.87 -22.67 11.58
CA LYS A 59 2.07 -23.35 11.04
C LYS A 59 1.92 -23.52 9.54
N GLY A 60 2.99 -23.25 8.79
CA GLY A 60 3.04 -23.46 7.36
C GLY A 60 2.51 -22.26 6.56
N GLY A 61 2.38 -21.09 7.20
CA GLY A 61 2.14 -19.84 6.52
C GLY A 61 3.32 -19.50 5.60
N ARG A 62 3.05 -18.78 4.52
CA ARG A 62 4.11 -18.33 3.60
C ARG A 62 4.97 -17.25 4.25
N ALA A 63 4.40 -16.47 5.15
CA ALA A 63 5.06 -15.41 5.89
C ALA A 63 5.73 -15.89 7.20
N ASP A 64 5.72 -17.19 7.51
CA ASP A 64 6.34 -17.74 8.73
C ASP A 64 7.77 -17.20 8.91
N GLY A 65 8.02 -16.57 10.05
CA GLY A 65 9.32 -15.99 10.44
C GLY A 65 9.73 -14.73 9.68
N LYS A 66 8.85 -14.13 8.87
CA LYS A 66 9.11 -12.84 8.20
C LYS A 66 8.78 -11.67 9.13
N ALA A 67 9.50 -10.57 8.97
CA ALA A 67 9.21 -9.36 9.71
C ALA A 67 7.93 -8.70 9.19
N ILE A 68 7.03 -8.28 10.09
CA ILE A 68 5.80 -7.54 9.75
C ILE A 68 6.10 -6.30 8.89
N THR A 69 7.22 -5.63 9.15
CA THR A 69 7.66 -4.42 8.44
C THR A 69 8.16 -4.68 7.02
N LYS A 70 8.21 -5.93 6.57
CA LYS A 70 8.50 -6.30 5.18
C LYS A 70 7.37 -5.85 4.23
N TYR A 71 6.14 -5.82 4.70
CA TYR A 71 4.95 -5.59 3.89
C TYR A 71 4.56 -4.11 3.86
N ASP A 72 3.90 -3.68 2.79
CA ASP A 72 3.34 -2.32 2.74
C ASP A 72 2.33 -2.11 3.87
N LEU A 73 2.47 -1.00 4.60
CA LEU A 73 1.64 -0.73 5.77
C LEU A 73 0.16 -0.58 5.39
N ASN A 74 -0.17 0.04 4.26
CA ASN A 74 -1.57 0.25 3.89
C ASN A 74 -2.23 -1.08 3.52
N GLU A 75 -1.54 -1.92 2.74
CA GLU A 75 -2.00 -3.26 2.41
C GLU A 75 -2.19 -4.13 3.66
N LEU A 76 -1.28 -4.01 4.63
CA LEU A 76 -1.40 -4.72 5.91
C LEU A 76 -2.62 -4.25 6.72
N LEU A 77 -2.89 -2.94 6.79
CA LEU A 77 -4.07 -2.42 7.46
C LEU A 77 -5.36 -2.86 6.76
N MET A 78 -5.40 -2.80 5.42
CA MET A 78 -6.52 -3.33 4.63
C MET A 78 -6.74 -4.81 4.92
N GLY A 79 -5.66 -5.59 4.97
CA GLY A 79 -5.74 -7.02 5.27
C GLY A 79 -6.26 -7.34 6.65
N ILE A 80 -5.73 -6.69 7.69
CA ILE A 80 -6.22 -6.87 9.06
C ILE A 80 -7.73 -6.59 9.15
N LYS A 81 -8.23 -5.60 8.41
CA LYS A 81 -9.66 -5.29 8.36
C LYS A 81 -10.47 -6.41 7.70
N VAL A 82 -10.05 -6.87 6.52
CA VAL A 82 -10.74 -7.93 5.76
C VAL A 82 -10.76 -9.24 6.55
N GLU A 83 -9.61 -9.68 7.07
CA GLU A 83 -9.54 -10.97 7.78
C GLU A 83 -10.34 -10.98 9.09
N GLN A 84 -10.60 -9.83 9.70
CA GLN A 84 -11.48 -9.73 10.86
C GLN A 84 -12.95 -10.06 10.54
N GLU A 85 -13.35 -10.09 9.28
CA GLU A 85 -14.67 -10.62 8.86
C GLU A 85 -14.75 -12.15 9.03
N HIS A 86 -13.60 -12.82 9.09
CA HIS A 86 -13.49 -14.28 9.15
C HIS A 86 -12.94 -14.80 10.47
N THR A 87 -12.29 -13.95 11.27
CA THR A 87 -11.78 -14.33 12.59
C THR A 87 -11.96 -13.24 13.63
N THR A 88 -12.26 -13.65 14.87
CA THR A 88 -12.31 -12.74 16.02
C THR A 88 -10.94 -12.48 16.64
N SER A 89 -9.92 -13.26 16.26
CA SER A 89 -8.56 -13.08 16.76
C SER A 89 -7.80 -12.08 15.90
N LYS A 90 -7.58 -10.89 16.46
CA LYS A 90 -6.83 -9.81 15.80
C LYS A 90 -5.41 -10.20 15.40
N MET A 91 -4.73 -11.00 16.22
CA MET A 91 -3.38 -11.51 15.92
C MET A 91 -3.40 -12.50 14.75
N ARG A 92 -4.44 -13.33 14.66
CA ARG A 92 -4.60 -14.25 13.51
C ARG A 92 -4.95 -13.49 12.24
N ALA A 93 -5.80 -12.46 12.33
CA ALA A 93 -6.09 -11.59 11.19
C ALA A 93 -4.80 -10.94 10.64
N LEU A 94 -3.92 -10.45 11.53
CA LEU A 94 -2.61 -9.92 11.15
C LEU A 94 -1.74 -10.99 10.47
N GLU A 95 -1.66 -12.20 11.03
CA GLU A 95 -0.85 -13.29 10.49
C GLU A 95 -1.34 -13.77 9.11
N ILE A 96 -2.65 -13.95 8.94
CA ILE A 96 -3.26 -14.29 7.64
C ILE A 96 -2.98 -13.19 6.61
N ALA A 97 -3.10 -11.91 7.01
CA ALA A 97 -2.80 -10.80 6.12
C ALA A 97 -1.34 -10.82 5.65
N THR A 98 -0.39 -11.15 6.53
CA THR A 98 1.01 -11.30 6.11
C THR A 98 1.24 -12.47 5.16
N ASP A 99 0.52 -13.59 5.33
CA ASP A 99 0.61 -14.74 4.43
C ASP A 99 0.17 -14.37 3.00
N HIS A 100 -0.94 -13.66 2.87
CA HIS A 100 -1.43 -13.19 1.57
C HIS A 100 -0.49 -12.17 0.93
N LEU A 101 0.09 -11.25 1.72
CA LEU A 101 1.04 -10.26 1.22
C LEU A 101 2.40 -10.86 0.84
N GLU A 102 2.74 -12.04 1.38
CA GLU A 102 3.90 -12.81 0.90
C GLU A 102 3.64 -13.44 -0.48
N GLU A 103 2.39 -13.79 -0.81
CA GLU A 103 2.03 -14.26 -2.15
C GLU A 103 2.05 -13.12 -3.17
N PHE A 104 1.40 -12.01 -2.84
CA PHE A 104 1.31 -10.81 -3.68
C PHE A 104 1.32 -9.56 -2.79
N GLY A 105 2.28 -8.67 -2.99
CA GLY A 105 2.41 -7.46 -2.16
C GLY A 105 1.24 -6.47 -2.27
N ASP A 106 0.38 -6.59 -3.27
CA ASP A 106 -0.83 -5.79 -3.53
C ASP A 106 -2.13 -6.62 -3.42
N TYR A 107 -2.10 -7.71 -2.63
CA TYR A 107 -3.19 -8.67 -2.53
C TYR A 107 -4.54 -8.02 -2.22
N TYR A 108 -4.59 -7.14 -1.22
CA TYR A 108 -5.86 -6.58 -0.74
C TYR A 108 -6.39 -5.50 -1.66
N THR A 109 -5.52 -4.76 -2.35
CA THR A 109 -5.94 -3.90 -3.46
C THR A 109 -6.62 -4.70 -4.58
N ARG A 110 -6.08 -5.86 -4.95
CA ARG A 110 -6.69 -6.72 -5.97
C ARG A 110 -8.03 -7.29 -5.51
N LEU A 111 -8.09 -7.74 -4.25
CA LEU A 111 -9.32 -8.26 -3.66
C LEU A 111 -10.43 -7.21 -3.68
N LEU A 112 -10.15 -6.00 -3.18
CA LEU A 112 -11.11 -4.90 -3.17
C LEU A 112 -11.68 -4.63 -4.57
N LYS A 113 -10.81 -4.58 -5.58
CA LYS A 113 -11.25 -4.39 -6.97
C LYS A 113 -12.19 -5.51 -7.44
N MET A 114 -11.86 -6.77 -7.16
CA MET A 114 -12.68 -7.92 -7.54
C MET A 114 -14.05 -7.89 -6.84
N GLU A 115 -14.10 -7.51 -5.57
CA GLU A 115 -15.34 -7.39 -4.80
C GLU A 115 -16.23 -6.26 -5.34
N GLU A 116 -15.67 -5.07 -5.60
CA GLU A 116 -16.42 -3.96 -6.19
C GLU A 116 -17.03 -4.30 -7.56
N GLU A 117 -16.29 -5.05 -8.39
CA GLU A 117 -16.79 -5.51 -9.69
C GLU A 117 -17.96 -6.50 -9.51
N ALA A 118 -17.83 -7.45 -8.58
CA ALA A 118 -18.88 -8.41 -8.28
C ALA A 118 -20.16 -7.75 -7.73
N GLU A 119 -20.02 -6.74 -6.86
CA GLU A 119 -21.13 -5.96 -6.33
C GLU A 119 -21.89 -5.21 -7.43
N LYS A 120 -21.16 -4.52 -8.32
CA LYS A 120 -21.76 -3.80 -9.47
C LYS A 120 -22.53 -4.75 -10.38
N GLU A 121 -21.99 -5.94 -10.65
CA GLU A 121 -22.70 -6.97 -11.42
C GLU A 121 -23.97 -7.46 -10.72
N ALA A 122 -23.90 -7.69 -9.40
CA ALA A 122 -25.05 -8.13 -8.60
C ALA A 122 -26.15 -7.07 -8.59
N GLU A 123 -25.82 -5.79 -8.44
CA GLU A 123 -26.78 -4.69 -8.53
C GLU A 123 -27.41 -4.57 -9.91
N ALA A 124 -26.62 -4.70 -10.97
CA ALA A 124 -27.13 -4.66 -12.34
C ALA A 124 -28.12 -5.80 -12.62
N LYS A 125 -27.92 -6.98 -12.04
CA LYS A 125 -28.85 -8.12 -12.11
C LYS A 125 -30.14 -7.87 -11.35
N LYS A 126 -30.10 -7.20 -10.19
CA LYS A 126 -31.30 -6.85 -9.39
C LYS A 126 -32.22 -5.83 -10.07
N LYS A 127 -31.68 -5.03 -11.01
CA LYS A 127 -32.43 -3.98 -11.73
C LYS A 127 -33.07 -4.47 -13.04
N LYS A 128 -32.84 -5.72 -13.44
CA LYS A 128 -33.45 -6.37 -14.61
C LYS A 128 -34.65 -7.21 -14.19
#